data_AF-A0A920BBA7-F1
#
_entry.id   AF-A0A920BBA7-F1
#
_cell.length_a   1.000
_cell.length_b   1.000
_cell.length_c   1.000
_cell.angle_alpha   90.00
_cell.angle_beta   90.00
_cell.angle_gamma   90.00
#
_symmetry.space_group_name_H-M   'P 1'
#
loop_
_entity.id
_entity.type
_entity.pdbx_description
1 polymer ?
#
loop_
_entity_poly.entity_id
_entity_poly.type
_entity_poly.pdbx_seq_one_letter_code
_entity_poly.pdbx_strand_id
1 'polypeptide(L)'
;MNIDFTSIDLDSPNLSSINPGNNDSDVDENSEVSVTFSEAMEQGSINSATFIVSIGGETNDGAITTTSTKVFLEPQRVLGQEKSIE
;
A
#
# COMPACT_ATOMS: atom_id res chain seq x y z
N MET A 1 18.36 -38.03 17.29
CA MET A 1 18.28 -37.28 16.02
C MET A 1 16.96 -36.53 16.07
N ASN A 2 17.00 -35.23 16.37
CA ASN A 2 15.81 -34.40 16.35
C ASN A 2 15.61 -34.01 14.88
N ILE A 3 14.50 -34.46 14.30
CA ILE A 3 14.09 -34.03 12.97
C ILE A 3 13.11 -32.89 13.20
N ASP A 4 13.60 -31.66 13.04
CA ASP A 4 12.74 -30.49 12.98
C ASP A 4 12.00 -30.52 11.64
N PHE A 5 10.66 -30.59 11.70
CA PHE A 5 9.82 -30.40 10.52
C PHE A 5 9.49 -28.90 10.45
N THR A 6 10.06 -28.21 9.46
CA THR A 6 9.61 -26.86 9.11
C THR A 6 8.24 -26.98 8.43
N SER A 7 7.21 -26.34 9.00
CA SER A 7 5.92 -26.20 8.34
C SER A 7 6.10 -25.47 7.02
N ILE A 8 5.57 -26.01 5.93
CA ILE A 8 5.51 -25.30 4.65
C ILE A 8 4.38 -24.27 4.73
N ASP A 9 4.68 -23.04 4.33
CA ASP A 9 3.67 -22.00 4.19
C ASP A 9 2.93 -22.19 2.86
N LEU A 10 1.61 -22.30 2.92
CA LEU A 10 0.72 -22.50 1.78
C LEU A 10 -0.35 -21.42 1.70
N ASP A 11 -0.39 -20.51 2.67
CA ASP A 11 -1.32 -19.40 2.65
C ASP A 11 -0.74 -18.29 1.77
N SER A 12 -1.62 -17.59 1.06
CA SER A 12 -1.22 -16.48 0.19
C SER A 12 -1.62 -15.17 0.84
N PRO A 13 -0.77 -14.13 0.77
CA PRO A 13 -1.10 -12.85 1.35
C PRO A 13 -2.32 -12.24 0.68
N ASN A 14 -3.30 -11.89 1.50
CA ASN A 14 -4.51 -11.21 1.09
C ASN A 14 -4.50 -9.77 1.59
N LEU A 15 -5.24 -8.91 0.90
CA LEU A 15 -5.47 -7.54 1.35
C LEU A 15 -6.39 -7.57 2.58
N SER A 16 -5.87 -7.10 3.72
CA SER A 16 -6.62 -7.04 4.98
C SER A 16 -7.31 -5.69 5.17
N SER A 17 -6.61 -4.59 4.86
CA SER A 17 -7.19 -3.25 4.91
C SER A 17 -6.45 -2.25 4.02
N ILE A 18 -7.19 -1.21 3.64
CA ILE A 18 -6.70 -0.02 2.94
C ILE A 18 -7.16 1.20 3.72
N ASN A 19 -6.29 2.20 3.82
CA ASN A 19 -6.63 3.52 4.34
C ASN A 19 -5.91 4.58 3.50
N PRO A 20 -6.59 5.61 3.00
CA PRO A 20 -8.04 5.80 3.01
C PRO A 20 -8.80 4.64 2.34
N GLY A 21 -10.05 4.44 2.76
CA GLY A 21 -10.93 3.42 2.24
C GLY A 21 -11.40 3.69 0.81
N ASN A 22 -11.88 2.65 0.13
CA ASN A 22 -12.48 2.85 -1.18
C ASN A 22 -13.75 3.72 -1.08
N ASN A 23 -13.83 4.77 -1.90
CA ASN A 23 -14.87 5.80 -1.87
C ASN A 23 -14.92 6.67 -0.60
N ASP A 24 -13.83 6.75 0.17
CA ASP A 24 -13.73 7.79 1.20
C ASP A 24 -13.81 9.17 0.55
N SER A 25 -14.72 10.01 1.04
CA SER A 25 -14.77 11.44 0.74
C SER A 25 -13.97 12.22 1.77
N ASP A 26 -13.60 13.46 1.44
CA ASP A 26 -12.93 14.39 2.37
C ASP A 26 -11.59 13.88 2.93
N VAL A 27 -10.90 13.03 2.18
CA VAL A 27 -9.53 12.59 2.48
C VAL A 27 -8.59 13.80 2.35
N ASP A 28 -7.83 14.09 3.40
CA ASP A 28 -6.86 15.18 3.37
C ASP A 28 -5.82 14.96 2.27
N GLU A 29 -5.43 16.05 1.63
CA GLU A 29 -4.48 16.07 0.53
C GLU A 29 -3.11 15.47 0.84
N ASN A 30 -2.75 15.42 2.13
CA ASN A 30 -1.51 14.87 2.66
C ASN A 30 -1.73 13.55 3.40
N SER A 31 -2.91 12.94 3.27
CA SER A 31 -3.20 11.68 3.94
C SER A 31 -2.22 10.60 3.49
N GLU A 32 -1.60 9.95 4.47
CA GLU A 32 -0.80 8.77 4.22
C GLU A 32 -1.70 7.65 3.69
N VAL A 33 -1.28 7.05 2.57
CA VAL A 33 -1.92 5.84 2.06
C VAL A 33 -1.24 4.65 2.71
N SER A 34 -2.01 3.83 3.43
CA SER A 34 -1.54 2.61 4.06
C SER A 34 -2.34 1.39 3.62
N VAL A 35 -1.63 0.29 3.46
CA VAL A 35 -2.19 -1.01 3.08
C VAL A 35 -1.64 -2.07 4.03
N THR A 36 -2.53 -2.92 4.54
CA THR A 36 -2.17 -4.05 5.42
C THR A 36 -2.52 -5.37 4.75
N PHE A 37 -1.59 -6.31 4.77
CA PHE A 37 -1.76 -7.68 4.30
C PHE A 37 -2.03 -8.64 5.46
N SER A 38 -2.66 -9.78 5.16
CA SER A 38 -2.97 -10.83 6.15
C SER A 38 -1.72 -11.47 6.77
N GLU A 39 -0.60 -11.43 6.06
CA GLU A 39 0.65 -12.07 6.44
C GLU A 39 1.85 -11.31 5.83
N ALA A 40 3.06 -11.81 6.10
CA ALA A 40 4.27 -11.18 5.64
C ALA A 40 4.43 -11.31 4.12
N MET A 41 4.73 -10.19 3.45
CA MET A 41 5.07 -10.17 2.03
C MET A 41 6.57 -10.37 1.85
N GLU A 42 6.95 -11.04 0.76
CA GLU A 42 8.34 -11.19 0.38
C GLU A 42 9.04 -9.83 0.20
N GLN A 43 10.22 -9.68 0.80
CA GLN A 43 10.96 -8.42 0.78
C GLN A 43 11.36 -8.07 -0.68
N GLY A 44 10.89 -6.93 -1.18
CA GLY A 44 11.14 -6.46 -2.54
C GLY A 44 10.02 -6.76 -3.55
N SER A 45 9.05 -7.61 -3.20
CA SER A 45 7.82 -7.77 -3.99
C SER A 45 6.95 -6.51 -3.99
N ILE A 46 7.09 -5.69 -2.93
CA ILE A 46 6.47 -4.37 -2.80
C ILE A 46 7.49 -3.29 -3.19
N ASN A 47 7.21 -2.58 -4.28
CA ASN A 47 8.00 -1.46 -4.77
C ASN A 47 7.10 -0.55 -5.65
N SER A 48 7.66 0.53 -6.19
CA SER A 48 6.90 1.50 -7.01
C SER A 48 6.34 0.94 -8.32
N ALA A 49 6.80 -0.22 -8.78
CA ALA A 49 6.22 -0.89 -9.94
C ALA A 49 5.04 -1.80 -9.58
N THR A 50 4.93 -2.24 -8.32
CA THR A 50 3.86 -3.14 -7.86
C THR A 50 2.84 -2.44 -6.97
N PHE A 51 3.23 -1.34 -6.32
CA PHE A 51 2.38 -0.49 -5.50
C PHE A 51 2.25 0.89 -6.15
N ILE A 52 1.15 1.09 -6.87
CA ILE A 52 0.87 2.30 -7.63
C ILE A 52 -0.26 3.05 -6.94
N VAL A 53 0.00 4.30 -6.59
CA VAL A 53 -1.03 5.23 -6.09
C VAL A 53 -1.25 6.29 -7.15
N SER A 54 -2.50 6.48 -7.56
CA SER A 54 -2.88 7.50 -8.54
C SER A 54 -3.89 8.46 -7.92
N ILE A 55 -3.67 9.75 -8.14
CA ILE A 55 -4.47 10.84 -7.61
C ILE A 55 -4.93 11.68 -8.81
N GLY A 56 -6.25 11.81 -8.99
CA GLY A 56 -6.81 12.59 -10.11
C GLY A 56 -6.42 12.09 -11.50
N GLY A 57 -6.04 10.80 -11.62
CA GLY A 57 -5.57 10.19 -12.87
C GLY A 57 -4.06 10.26 -13.12
N GLU A 58 -3.30 10.92 -12.23
CA GLU A 58 -1.84 11.00 -12.30
C GLU A 58 -1.20 10.07 -11.26
N THR A 59 -0.14 9.36 -11.63
CA THR A 59 0.62 8.53 -10.68
C THR A 59 1.40 9.41 -9.69
N ASN A 60 1.34 9.06 -8.42
CA ASN A 60 2.11 9.70 -7.35
C ASN A 60 3.32 8.84 -7.01
N ASP A 61 4.52 9.31 -7.37
CA ASP A 61 5.79 8.64 -7.06
C ASP A 61 6.24 8.95 -5.61
N GLY A 62 5.34 8.73 -4.65
CA GLY A 62 5.58 8.93 -3.23
C GLY A 62 6.68 8.02 -2.67
N ALA A 63 7.20 8.35 -1.49
CA ALA A 63 8.14 7.49 -0.80
C ALA A 63 7.39 6.25 -0.26
N ILE A 64 7.75 5.06 -0.77
CA ILE A 64 7.19 3.79 -0.29
C ILE A 64 8.04 3.33 0.89
N THR A 65 7.42 3.18 2.06
CA THR A 65 8.01 2.49 3.20
C THR A 65 7.24 1.22 3.52
N THR A 66 7.96 0.15 3.83
CA THR A 66 7.36 -1.17 4.05
C THR A 66 7.85 -1.77 5.35
N THR A 67 6.94 -2.50 5.98
CA THR A 67 7.22 -3.48 7.02
C THR A 67 6.89 -4.87 6.47
N SER A 68 6.99 -5.92 7.30
CA SER A 68 6.64 -7.27 6.87
C SER A 68 5.20 -7.38 6.35
N THR A 69 4.22 -6.73 6.99
CA THR A 69 2.79 -6.86 6.63
C THR A 69 2.13 -5.56 6.20
N LYS A 70 2.84 -4.42 6.24
CA LYS A 70 2.27 -3.11 5.91
C LYS A 70 3.10 -2.33 4.92
N VAL A 71 2.40 -1.55 4.11
CA VAL A 71 2.96 -0.63 3.13
C VAL A 71 2.39 0.74 3.44
N PHE A 72 3.25 1.75 3.43
CA PHE A 72 2.90 3.14 3.58
C PHE A 72 3.46 3.92 2.39
N LEU A 73 2.68 4.87 1.90
CA LEU A 73 3.10 5.82 0.89
C LEU A 73 2.76 7.22 1.37
N GLU A 74 3.82 8.00 1.57
CA GLU A 74 3.73 9.44 1.83
C GLU A 74 3.71 10.18 0.49
N PRO A 75 2.58 10.83 0.12
CA PRO A 75 2.49 11.54 -1.16
C PRO A 75 3.53 12.66 -1.23
N GLN A 76 4.37 12.67 -2.27
CA GLN A 76 5.35 13.76 -2.48
C GLN A 76 4.73 14.99 -3.15
N ARG A 77 3.49 14.85 -3.64
CA ARG A 77 2.67 15.96 -4.12
C ARG A 77 1.43 16.05 -3.23
N VAL A 78 1.25 17.20 -2.58
CA VAL A 78 -0.07 17.67 -2.13
C VAL A 78 -1.06 17.49 -3.28
N LEU A 79 -2.29 17.05 -2.99
CA LEU A 79 -3.48 17.02 -3.84
C LEU A 79 -3.89 18.44 -4.31
N GLY A 80 -2.95 19.29 -4.73
CA GLY A 80 -3.17 20.72 -4.93
C GLY A 80 -4.29 21.03 -5.92
N GLN A 81 -5.41 21.49 -5.36
CA GLN A 81 -6.49 22.33 -5.89
C GLN A 81 -6.60 22.52 -7.42
N GLU A 82 -7.83 22.27 -7.89
CA GLU A 82 -8.43 22.66 -9.19
C GLU A 82 -8.16 21.75 -10.41
N LYS A 83 -9.06 20.78 -10.61
CA LYS A 83 -9.59 20.54 -11.95
C LYS A 83 -11.07 20.17 -11.87
N SER A 84 -11.91 21.12 -12.28
CA SER A 84 -13.34 20.89 -12.52
C SER A 84 -13.50 19.67 -13.41
N ILE A 85 -14.26 18.67 -12.94
CA ILE A 85 -14.73 17.59 -13.81
C ILE A 85 -15.90 18.18 -14.60
N GLU A 86 -15.67 18.52 -15.87
CA GLU A 86 -16.71 18.47 -16.90
C GLU A 86 -16.75 17.06 -17.49
#